data_AF-A0A6I7Q1W2-F1
#
_entry.id   AF-A0A6I7Q1W2-F1
#
_cell.length_a   1.000
_cell.length_b   1.000
_cell.length_c   1.000
_cell.angle_alpha   90.00
_cell.angle_beta   90.00
_cell.angle_gamma   90.00
#
_symmetry.space_group_name_H-M   'P 1'
#
loop_
_entity.id
_entity.type
_entity.pdbx_description
1 polymer ?
#
loop_
_entity_poly.entity_id
_entity_poly.type
_entity_poly.pdbx_seq_one_letter_code
_entity_poly.pdbx_strand_id
1 'polypeptide(L)'
;MLLDVFANFESPNEIGPGVYDIHSPNVAEVEAMTLLLRKAAARIPPQRLWVNPDCGIKTRAWPEVEASLRNMVSAAQIMRAALDQPAALSAR
;
A
#
# COMPACT_ATOMS: atom_id res chain seq x y z
N MET A 1 14.93 -4.22 2.49
CA MET A 1 13.61 -4.27 1.81
C MET A 1 13.80 -3.76 0.39
N LEU A 2 13.11 -4.27 -0.64
CA LEU A 2 13.28 -3.79 -2.03
C LEU A 2 13.10 -2.27 -2.16
N LEU A 3 12.30 -1.68 -1.29
CA LEU A 3 12.04 -0.24 -1.21
C LEU A 3 13.26 0.61 -0.83
N ASP A 4 14.31 0.03 -0.23
CA ASP A 4 15.50 0.79 0.16
C ASP A 4 16.30 1.28 -1.06
N VAL A 5 16.13 0.66 -2.23
CA VAL A 5 16.74 1.11 -3.50
C VAL A 5 16.19 2.47 -3.93
N PHE A 6 14.94 2.79 -3.61
CA PHE A 6 14.31 4.04 -4.02
C PHE A 6 14.54 5.19 -3.03
N ALA A 7 15.08 4.91 -1.84
CA ALA A 7 15.37 5.94 -0.85
C ALA A 7 16.56 6.83 -1.25
N ASN A 8 17.49 6.31 -2.07
CA ASN A 8 18.73 6.98 -2.45
C ASN A 8 18.71 7.54 -3.89
N PHE A 9 17.61 7.34 -4.62
CA PHE A 9 17.42 7.84 -5.98
C PHE A 9 16.19 8.73 -6.00
N GLU A 10 16.36 10.01 -6.30
CA GLU A 10 15.28 10.90 -6.73
C GLU A 10 14.80 10.46 -8.12
N SER A 11 14.21 9.27 -8.22
CA SER A 11 13.37 8.96 -9.36
C SER A 11 12.26 10.01 -9.40
N PRO A 12 11.80 10.49 -10.57
CA PRO A 12 10.58 11.30 -10.70
C PRO A 12 9.30 10.45 -10.82
N ASN A 13 9.42 9.12 -10.95
CA ASN A 13 8.31 8.23 -11.30
C ASN A 13 7.44 7.79 -10.12
N GLU A 14 6.15 7.60 -10.33
CA GLU A 14 5.25 7.00 -9.34
C GLU A 14 5.56 5.51 -9.13
N ILE A 15 5.32 4.99 -7.93
CA ILE A 15 5.66 3.62 -7.52
C ILE A 15 4.47 2.96 -6.86
N GLY A 16 4.13 1.74 -7.30
CA GLY A 16 3.09 0.90 -6.73
C GLY A 16 3.67 -0.39 -6.14
N PRO A 17 4.15 -0.40 -4.88
CA PRO A 17 4.58 -1.63 -4.26
C PRO A 17 3.35 -2.52 -4.05
N GLY A 18 3.37 -3.72 -4.64
CA GLY A 18 2.31 -4.69 -4.44
C GLY A 18 2.07 -4.92 -2.94
N VAL A 19 0.80 -4.81 -2.52
CA VAL A 19 0.38 -4.99 -1.11
C VAL A 19 -0.49 -6.23 -0.92
N TYR A 20 -0.89 -6.86 -2.02
CA TYR A 20 -1.70 -8.07 -2.02
C TYR A 20 -0.97 -9.15 -2.83
N ASP A 21 -0.47 -10.15 -2.11
CA ASP A 21 0.10 -11.36 -2.67
C ASP A 21 -0.99 -12.23 -3.31
N ILE A 22 -1.13 -12.08 -4.63
CA ILE A 22 -2.10 -12.83 -5.43
C ILE A 22 -1.75 -14.32 -5.57
N HIS A 23 -0.57 -14.76 -5.14
CA HIS A 23 -0.15 -16.16 -5.21
C HIS A 23 -0.60 -16.94 -3.97
N SER A 24 -0.95 -16.25 -2.89
CA SER A 24 -1.62 -16.80 -1.73
C SER A 24 -3.13 -16.99 -1.98
N PRO A 25 -3.75 -18.08 -1.48
CA PRO A 25 -5.21 -18.23 -1.51
C PRO A 25 -5.91 -17.41 -0.41
N ASN A 26 -5.17 -16.83 0.53
CA ASN A 26 -5.75 -16.11 1.65
C ASN A 26 -6.30 -14.75 1.23
N VAL A 27 -7.37 -14.31 1.88
CA VAL A 27 -7.84 -12.93 1.79
C VAL A 27 -6.81 -12.01 2.44
N ALA A 28 -6.44 -10.93 1.75
CA ALA A 28 -5.50 -9.95 2.29
C ALA A 28 -6.16 -9.10 3.39
N GLU A 29 -5.57 -9.09 4.58
CA GLU A 29 -6.07 -8.32 5.72
C GLU A 29 -5.75 -6.82 5.61
N VAL A 30 -6.67 -5.97 6.08
CA VAL A 30 -6.55 -4.51 6.01
C VAL A 30 -5.32 -4.03 6.80
N GLU A 31 -5.08 -4.59 7.97
CA GLU A 31 -3.99 -4.21 8.87
C GLU A 31 -2.63 -4.55 8.25
N ALA A 32 -2.53 -5.72 7.61
CA ALA A 32 -1.31 -6.16 6.94
C ALA A 32 -0.96 -5.23 5.77
N MET A 33 -1.92 -4.92 4.90
CA MET A 33 -1.73 -3.97 3.80
C MET A 33 -1.39 -2.57 4.31
N THR A 34 -2.08 -2.10 5.35
CA THR A 34 -1.82 -0.81 5.99
C THR A 34 -0.39 -0.73 6.51
N LEU A 35 0.13 -1.79 7.14
CA LEU A 35 1.51 -1.84 7.63
C LEU A 35 2.53 -1.74 6.49
N LEU A 36 2.28 -2.41 5.37
CA LEU A 36 3.12 -2.32 4.17
C LEU A 36 3.10 -0.90 3.58
N LEU A 37 1.92 -0.29 3.46
CA LEU A 37 1.76 1.07 2.97
C LEU A 37 2.46 2.10 3.87
N ARG A 38 2.41 1.95 5.20
CA ARG A 38 3.18 2.81 6.13
C ARG A 38 4.68 2.72 5.90
N LYS A 39 5.21 1.51 5.69
CA LYS A 39 6.64 1.30 5.39
C LYS A 39 7.05 1.92 4.06
N ALA A 40 6.17 1.87 3.06
CA ALA A 40 6.38 2.48 1.76
C ALA A 40 6.31 4.01 1.83
N ALA A 41 5.30 4.58 2.50
CA ALA A 41 5.13 6.02 2.69
C ALA A 41 6.28 6.67 3.49
N ALA A 42 7.00 5.89 4.32
CA ALA A 42 8.20 6.36 5.01
C ALA A 42 9.41 6.59 4.08
N ARG A 43 9.35 6.12 2.83
CA ARG A 43 10.44 6.18 1.84
C ARG A 43 10.03 6.88 0.55
N ILE A 44 8.75 6.81 0.19
CA ILE A 44 8.19 7.33 -1.05
C ILE A 44 7.16 8.40 -0.68
N PRO A 45 7.24 9.62 -1.24
CA PRO A 45 6.24 10.65 -1.01
C PRO A 45 4.83 10.12 -1.32
N PRO A 46 3.82 10.34 -0.45
CA PRO A 46 2.50 9.75 -0.63
C PRO A 46 1.83 10.07 -1.97
N GLN A 47 2.10 11.25 -2.53
CA GLN A 47 1.56 11.68 -3.83
C GLN A 47 2.05 10.81 -5.00
N ARG A 48 3.10 10.01 -4.78
CA ARG A 48 3.73 9.14 -5.77
C ARG A 48 3.55 7.67 -5.45
N LEU A 49 2.78 7.33 -4.42
CA LEU A 49 2.56 5.97 -3.97
C LEU A 49 1.20 5.47 -4.47
N TRP A 50 1.22 4.40 -5.28
CA TRP A 50 0.03 3.67 -5.70
C TRP A 50 -0.23 2.46 -4.82
N VAL A 51 -1.49 2.05 -4.76
CA VAL A 51 -1.94 0.84 -4.05
C VAL A 51 -2.48 -0.14 -5.08
N ASN A 52 -1.83 -1.28 -5.23
CA ASN A 52 -2.17 -2.30 -6.21
C ASN A 52 -1.78 -3.72 -5.72
N PRO A 53 -2.36 -4.78 -6.31
CA PRO A 53 -1.88 -6.15 -6.11
C PRO A 53 -0.48 -6.36 -6.67
N ASP A 54 0.16 -7.46 -6.27
CA ASP A 54 1.49 -7.87 -6.75
C ASP A 54 1.51 -8.16 -8.26
N CYS A 55 0.42 -8.74 -8.79
CA CYS A 55 0.29 -9.10 -10.19
C CYS A 55 -1.19 -9.18 -10.60
N GLY A 56 -1.45 -9.66 -11.82
CA GLY A 56 -2.80 -9.91 -12.32
C GLY A 56 -3.53 -11.00 -11.52
N ILE A 57 -4.85 -10.85 -11.40
CA ILE A 57 -5.74 -11.70 -10.59
C ILE A 57 -6.34 -12.90 -11.35
N LYS A 58 -5.85 -13.22 -12.55
CA LYS A 58 -6.45 -14.24 -13.45
C LYS A 58 -6.57 -15.63 -12.79
N THR A 59 -5.69 -15.95 -11.85
CA THR A 59 -5.60 -17.26 -11.20
C THR A 59 -6.39 -17.37 -9.89
N ARG A 60 -7.10 -16.31 -9.47
CA ARG A 60 -7.81 -16.25 -8.19
C ARG A 60 -9.32 -16.40 -8.34
N ALA A 61 -9.98 -16.87 -7.27
CA ALA A 61 -11.43 -17.01 -7.25
C ALA A 61 -12.09 -15.67 -6.89
N TRP A 62 -13.24 -15.39 -7.51
CA TRP A 62 -13.94 -14.11 -7.34
C TRP A 62 -14.23 -13.72 -5.88
N PRO A 63 -14.71 -14.63 -4.99
CA PRO A 63 -14.97 -14.25 -3.60
C PRO A 63 -13.71 -13.76 -2.86
N GLU A 64 -12.57 -14.42 -3.09
CA GLU A 64 -11.27 -14.07 -2.48
C GLU A 64 -10.76 -12.73 -3.02
N VAL A 65 -10.86 -12.53 -4.33
CA VAL A 65 -10.46 -11.30 -5.01
C VAL A 65 -11.29 -10.13 -4.52
N GLU A 66 -12.61 -10.26 -4.49
CA GLU A 66 -13.49 -9.18 -4.11
C GLU A 66 -13.25 -8.75 -2.66
N ALA A 67 -13.13 -9.71 -1.74
CA ALA A 67 -12.81 -9.44 -0.34
C ALA A 67 -11.45 -8.74 -0.20
N SER A 68 -10.41 -9.23 -0.88
CA SER A 68 -9.07 -8.66 -0.83
C SER A 68 -9.01 -7.24 -1.42
N LEU A 69 -9.71 -6.99 -2.54
CA LEU A 69 -9.77 -5.67 -3.15
C LEU A 69 -10.55 -4.67 -2.29
N ARG A 70 -11.65 -5.09 -1.66
CA ARG A 70 -12.38 -4.26 -0.68
C ARG A 70 -11.47 -3.87 0.48
N ASN A 71 -10.73 -4.83 1.03
CA ASN A 71 -9.77 -4.58 2.10
C ASN A 71 -8.64 -3.63 1.65
N MET A 72 -8.16 -3.77 0.41
CA MET A 72 -7.11 -2.91 -0.15
C MET A 72 -7.57 -1.45 -0.28
N VAL A 73 -8.82 -1.24 -0.70
CA VAL A 73 -9.43 0.11 -0.74
C VAL A 73 -9.58 0.68 0.67
N SER A 74 -10.01 -0.12 1.64
CA SER A 74 -10.09 0.29 3.05
C SER A 74 -8.72 0.70 3.61
N ALA A 75 -7.68 -0.08 3.35
CA ALA A 75 -6.31 0.26 3.75
C ALA A 75 -5.85 1.60 3.13
N ALA A 76 -6.15 1.83 1.85
CA ALA A 76 -5.86 3.11 1.19
C ALA A 76 -6.63 4.30 1.79
N GLN A 77 -7.89 4.10 2.19
CA GLN A 77 -8.67 5.13 2.91
C GLN A 77 -8.08 5.45 4.28
N ILE A 78 -7.71 4.44 5.06
CA ILE A 78 -7.03 4.61 6.36
C ILE A 78 -5.74 5.41 6.19
N MET A 79 -4.93 5.08 5.18
CA MET A 79 -3.67 5.78 4.92
C MET A 79 -3.90 7.25 4.51
N ARG A 80 -4.87 7.53 3.65
CA ARG A 80 -5.23 8.91 3.29
C ARG A 80 -5.66 9.73 4.51
N ALA A 81 -6.56 9.19 5.33
CA ALA A 81 -7.00 9.86 6.55
C ALA A 81 -5.87 10.08 7.57
N ALA A 82 -4.89 9.16 7.62
CA ALA A 82 -3.72 9.31 8.49
C ALA A 82 -2.71 10.36 8.00
N LEU A 83 -2.66 10.61 6.68
CA LEU A 83 -1.77 11.58 6.05
C LEU A 83 -2.39 12.99 5.95
N ASP A 84 -3.72 13.07 5.87
CA ASP A 84 -4.48 14.34 5.88
C ASP A 84 -4.52 14.98 7.28
N GLN A 85 -4.19 14.23 8.34
CA GLN A 85 -3.97 14.82 9.64
C GLN A 85 -2.63 15.58 9.60
N PRO A 86 -2.62 16.92 9.76
CA PRO A 86 -1.37 17.65 9.91
C PRO A 86 -0.65 17.02 11.08
N ALA A 87 0.59 16.56 10.84
CA ALA A 87 1.45 15.93 11.83
C ALA A 87 1.24 16.62 13.18
N ALA A 88 0.68 15.89 14.14
CA ALA A 88 0.21 16.42 15.40
C ALA A 88 1.26 17.37 15.98
N LEU A 89 0.98 18.67 15.88
CA LEU A 89 1.71 19.77 16.49
C LEU A 89 3.20 19.86 16.10
N SER A 90 3.53 20.96 15.41
CA SER A 90 4.68 21.80 15.78
C SER A 90 5.17 21.49 17.20
N ALA A 91 6.44 21.06 17.30
CA ALA A 91 7.30 21.25 18.46
C ALA A 91 6.58 21.46 19.80
N ARG A 92 6.60 20.43 20.66
CA ARG A 92 6.59 20.64 22.11
C ARG A 92 7.60 19.70 22.76
#